data_AF-A0A1E7KRC7-F1
#
_entry.id   AF-A0A1E7KRC7-F1
#
_cell.length_a   1.000
_cell.length_b   1.000
_cell.length_c   1.000
_cell.angle_alpha   90.00
_cell.angle_beta   90.00
_cell.angle_gamma   90.00
#
_symmetry.space_group_name_H-M   'P 1'
#
loop_
_entity.id
_entity.type
_entity.pdbx_description
1 polymer ?
#
loop_
_entity_poly.entity_id
_entity_poly.type
_entity_poly.pdbx_seq_one_letter_code
_entity_poly.pdbx_strand_id
1 'polypeptide(L)'
;KAVSWSYYLSFLKAKYECPALLLVVCQDRATAGWAAGPFRLGPAGWTVLSLHPLVLGPENVPVITDPEVAARDLTLATFSALTHGRDRNAPAILEALACALGTADSGSVAYYSELLEIGLGDTPARDTWRKLMSVGTY
;
A
#
# COMPACT_ATOMS: atom_id res chain seq x y z
N LYS A 1 17.87 1.26 -2.99
CA LYS A 1 16.45 1.62 -3.26
C LYS A 1 16.29 3.07 -3.72
N ALA A 2 16.72 4.06 -2.94
CA ALA A 2 16.55 5.49 -3.29
C ALA A 2 17.10 5.92 -4.68
N VAL A 3 18.27 5.43 -5.08
CA VAL A 3 18.84 5.72 -6.41
C VAL A 3 17.95 5.17 -7.54
N SER A 4 17.54 3.90 -7.42
CA SER A 4 16.63 3.26 -8.39
C SER A 4 15.27 3.97 -8.45
N TRP A 5 14.71 4.37 -7.30
CA TRP A 5 13.46 5.13 -7.25
C TRP A 5 13.57 6.49 -7.94
N SER A 6 14.66 7.21 -7.69
CA SER A 6 14.94 8.49 -8.35
C SER A 6 15.06 8.31 -9.86
N TYR A 7 15.76 7.26 -10.30
CA TYR A 7 15.85 6.90 -11.72
C TYR A 7 14.48 6.68 -12.34
N TYR A 8 13.61 5.87 -11.73
CA TYR A 8 12.27 5.60 -12.29
C TYR A 8 11.41 6.85 -12.37
N LEU A 9 11.40 7.71 -11.34
CA LEU A 9 10.64 8.95 -11.38
C LEU A 9 11.14 9.90 -12.46
N SER A 10 12.47 10.10 -12.55
CA SER A 10 13.08 10.91 -13.60
C SER A 10 12.79 10.34 -14.99
N PHE A 11 12.86 9.03 -15.14
CA PHE A 11 12.54 8.33 -16.39
C PHE A 11 11.08 8.51 -16.78
N LEU A 12 10.14 8.31 -15.85
CA LEU A 12 8.71 8.48 -16.11
C LEU A 12 8.40 9.90 -16.57
N LYS A 13 8.99 10.90 -15.89
CA LYS A 13 8.84 12.30 -16.28
C LYS A 13 9.45 12.59 -17.64
N ALA A 14 10.64 12.07 -17.95
CA ALA A 14 11.32 12.33 -19.22
C ALA A 14 10.64 11.62 -20.41
N LYS A 15 10.19 10.38 -20.22
CA LYS A 15 9.63 9.55 -21.30
C LYS A 15 8.16 9.80 -21.57
N TYR A 16 7.37 10.01 -20.52
CA TYR A 16 5.91 10.09 -20.63
C TYR A 16 5.38 11.49 -20.29
N GLU A 17 6.26 12.43 -19.96
CA GLU A 17 5.92 13.81 -19.51
C GLU A 17 5.00 13.87 -18.28
N CYS A 18 4.73 12.73 -17.66
CA CYS A 18 3.79 12.57 -16.56
C CYS A 18 4.41 13.00 -15.22
N PRO A 19 3.74 13.83 -14.41
CA PRO A 19 4.11 14.03 -13.03
C PRO A 19 3.84 12.73 -12.24
N ALA A 20 4.90 12.06 -11.81
CA ALA A 20 4.81 10.82 -11.04
C ALA A 20 5.11 11.07 -9.55
N LEU A 21 4.35 10.41 -8.67
CA LEU A 21 4.59 10.37 -7.23
C LEU A 21 4.98 8.96 -6.81
N LEU A 22 6.03 8.84 -5.98
CA LEU A 22 6.38 7.57 -5.36
C LEU A 22 5.59 7.38 -4.07
N LEU A 23 4.68 6.40 -4.08
CA LEU A 23 4.00 5.90 -2.89
C LEU A 23 4.76 4.71 -2.30
N VAL A 24 5.05 4.73 -1.00
CA VAL A 24 5.68 3.61 -0.29
C VAL A 24 4.78 3.17 0.85
N VAL A 25 4.29 1.93 0.78
CA VAL A 25 3.51 1.31 1.86
C VAL A 25 4.46 0.52 2.76
N CYS A 26 4.41 0.78 4.06
CA CYS A 26 5.32 0.24 5.06
C CYS A 26 4.52 -0.45 6.17
N GLN A 27 4.93 -1.65 6.59
CA GLN A 27 4.23 -2.42 7.62
C GLN A 27 4.75 -2.16 9.04
N ASP A 28 5.77 -1.31 9.19
CA ASP A 28 6.36 -0.97 10.47
C ASP A 28 6.88 0.48 10.47
N ARG A 29 6.95 1.06 11.67
CA ARG A 29 7.33 2.45 11.89
C ARG A 29 8.78 2.74 11.47
N ALA A 30 9.70 1.81 11.68
CA ALA A 30 11.11 2.03 11.37
C ALA A 30 11.33 2.14 9.85
N THR A 31 10.72 1.24 9.09
CA THR A 31 10.74 1.27 7.62
C THR A 31 10.04 2.52 7.08
N ALA A 32 8.89 2.90 7.65
CA ALA A 32 8.19 4.13 7.26
C ALA A 32 9.04 5.39 7.50
N GLY A 33 9.68 5.49 8.67
CA GLY A 33 10.55 6.61 9.02
C GLY A 33 11.76 6.73 8.10
N TRP A 34 12.39 5.61 7.74
CA TRP A 34 13.47 5.61 6.75
C TRP A 34 12.97 5.98 5.35
N ALA A 35 11.83 5.42 4.93
CA ALA A 35 11.28 5.62 3.59
C ALA A 35 10.83 7.05 3.32
N ALA A 36 10.50 7.82 4.36
CA ALA A 36 10.07 9.22 4.23
C ALA A 36 11.17 10.15 3.67
N GLY A 37 12.43 9.70 3.71
CA GLY A 37 13.56 10.49 3.23
C GLY A 37 13.77 11.75 4.09
N PRO A 38 14.26 12.86 3.49
CA PRO A 38 14.57 13.03 2.07
C PRO A 38 15.79 12.21 1.63
N PHE A 39 15.75 11.70 0.39
CA PHE A 39 16.94 11.10 -0.23
C PHE A 39 17.60 12.11 -1.17
N ARG A 40 18.79 12.58 -0.80
CA ARG A 40 19.58 13.53 -1.60
C ARG A 40 20.60 12.80 -2.46
N LEU A 41 20.61 13.13 -3.76
CA LEU A 41 21.57 12.61 -4.72
C LEU A 41 22.44 13.77 -5.24
N GLY A 42 23.75 13.56 -5.22
CA GLY A 42 24.75 14.50 -5.69
C GLY A 42 26.06 14.37 -4.92
N PRO A 43 27.13 15.07 -5.36
CA PRO A 43 28.38 15.17 -4.61
C PRO A 43 28.18 15.78 -3.22
N ALA A 44 29.15 15.56 -2.33
CA ALA A 44 29.13 16.15 -0.99
C ALA A 44 28.96 17.68 -1.07
N GLY A 45 27.96 18.21 -0.35
CA GLY A 45 27.66 19.64 -0.33
C GLY A 45 26.79 20.15 -1.49
N TRP A 46 26.41 19.31 -2.47
CA TRP A 46 25.60 19.74 -3.61
C TRP A 46 24.43 18.78 -3.88
N THR A 47 23.19 19.26 -3.70
CA THR A 47 21.97 18.45 -3.98
C THR A 47 21.53 18.67 -5.42
N VAL A 48 21.73 17.66 -6.27
CA VAL A 48 21.25 17.68 -7.68
C VAL A 48 19.78 17.26 -7.76
N LEU A 49 19.40 16.27 -6.95
CA LEU A 49 18.04 15.74 -6.89
C LEU A 49 17.69 15.41 -5.44
N SER A 50 16.47 15.75 -5.02
CA SER A 50 15.92 15.37 -3.71
C SER A 50 14.61 14.62 -3.90
N LEU A 51 14.59 13.36 -3.49
CA LEU A 51 13.40 12.50 -3.54
C LEU A 51 12.65 12.57 -2.21
N HIS A 52 11.35 12.86 -2.29
CA HIS A 52 10.42 12.91 -1.16
C HIS A 52 9.24 11.98 -1.45
N PRO A 53 9.29 10.72 -0.97
CA PRO A 53 8.20 9.77 -1.18
C PRO A 53 6.98 10.13 -0.34
N LEU A 54 5.78 9.80 -0.82
CA LEU A 54 4.59 9.72 0.01
C LEU A 54 4.62 8.36 0.73
N VAL A 55 4.66 8.37 2.06
CA VAL A 55 4.77 7.14 2.85
C VAL A 55 3.49 6.87 3.61
N LEU A 56 2.96 5.67 3.41
CA LEU A 56 1.87 5.10 4.19
C LEU A 56 2.48 4.10 5.19
N GLY A 57 2.22 4.30 6.47
CA GLY A 57 2.73 3.45 7.54
C GLY A 57 1.73 3.36 8.70
N PRO A 58 2.01 2.50 9.70
CA PRO A 58 1.05 2.23 10.77
C PRO A 58 0.66 3.46 11.60
N GLU A 59 1.47 4.52 11.56
CA GLU A 59 1.23 5.78 12.28
C GLU A 59 0.24 6.72 11.58
N ASN A 60 0.06 6.60 10.25
CA ASN A 60 -0.75 7.55 9.46
C ASN A 60 -1.85 6.91 8.62
N VAL A 61 -1.93 5.57 8.60
CA VAL A 61 -3.04 4.84 7.98
C VAL A 61 -3.95 4.29 9.08
N PRO A 62 -5.26 4.58 9.06
CA PRO A 62 -6.18 4.06 10.07
C PRO A 62 -6.32 2.54 9.98
N VAL A 63 -6.59 1.92 11.12
CA VAL A 63 -7.06 0.53 11.18
C VAL A 63 -8.56 0.52 10.89
N ILE A 64 -8.96 -0.14 9.80
CA ILE A 64 -10.37 -0.26 9.39
C ILE A 64 -10.83 -1.70 9.61
N THR A 65 -11.69 -1.92 10.61
CA THR A 65 -12.27 -3.24 10.94
C THR A 65 -13.79 -3.29 10.81
N ASP A 66 -14.41 -2.20 10.37
CA ASP A 66 -15.86 -2.12 10.14
C ASP A 66 -16.12 -2.25 8.62
N PRO A 67 -16.89 -3.27 8.17
CA PRO A 67 -17.25 -3.43 6.76
C PRO A 67 -17.93 -2.21 6.14
N GLU A 68 -18.78 -1.52 6.90
CA GLU A 68 -19.50 -0.34 6.40
C GLU A 68 -18.56 0.85 6.20
N VAL A 69 -17.51 0.95 7.02
CA VAL A 69 -16.44 1.95 6.83
C VAL A 69 -15.58 1.56 5.63
N ALA A 70 -15.26 0.28 5.47
CA ALA A 70 -14.48 -0.22 4.34
C ALA A 70 -15.21 -0.03 2.99
N ALA A 71 -16.52 -0.24 2.95
CA ALA A 71 -17.33 -0.08 1.73
C ALA A 71 -17.42 1.38 1.25
N ARG A 72 -17.28 2.36 2.16
CA ARG A 72 -17.26 3.79 1.80
C ARG A 72 -16.01 4.20 1.03
N ASP A 73 -14.89 3.51 1.28
CA ASP A 73 -13.61 3.78 0.61
C ASP A 73 -12.76 2.50 0.55
N LEU A 74 -12.96 1.72 -0.52
CA LEU A 74 -12.24 0.48 -0.78
C LEU A 74 -10.73 0.71 -0.98
N THR A 75 -10.34 1.87 -1.50
CA THR A 75 -8.93 2.22 -1.69
C THR A 75 -8.25 2.37 -0.34
N LEU A 76 -8.83 3.17 0.56
CA LEU A 76 -8.29 3.37 1.90
C LEU A 76 -8.33 2.07 2.73
N ALA A 77 -9.41 1.30 2.62
CA ALA A 77 -9.51 -0.01 3.27
C ALA A 77 -8.42 -0.99 2.79
N THR A 78 -8.12 -0.98 1.49
CA THR A 78 -7.01 -1.76 0.93
C THR A 78 -5.66 -1.30 1.47
N PHE A 79 -5.40 0.01 1.52
CA PHE A 79 -4.17 0.51 2.12
C PHE A 79 -4.07 0.23 3.63
N SER A 80 -5.19 0.24 4.36
CA SER A 80 -5.26 -0.23 5.74
C SER A 80 -4.81 -1.69 5.85
N ALA A 81 -5.37 -2.58 5.03
CA ALA A 81 -4.99 -3.99 5.01
C ALA A 81 -3.50 -4.22 4.65
N LEU A 82 -2.98 -3.51 3.64
CA LEU A 82 -1.57 -3.62 3.24
C LEU A 82 -0.61 -3.12 4.33
N THR A 83 -0.94 -1.98 4.94
CA THR A 83 -0.12 -1.33 5.97
C THR A 83 -0.14 -2.13 7.26
N HIS A 84 -1.29 -2.65 7.66
CA HIS A 84 -1.48 -3.35 8.93
C HIS A 84 -1.40 -4.87 8.80
N GLY A 85 -0.86 -5.41 7.70
CA GLY A 85 -0.78 -6.86 7.44
C GLY A 85 0.08 -7.66 8.45
N ARG A 86 0.85 -6.98 9.31
CA ARG A 86 1.59 -7.61 10.43
C ARG A 86 0.99 -7.29 11.81
N ASP A 87 -0.06 -6.47 11.85
CA ASP A 87 -0.73 -6.10 13.09
C ASP A 87 -1.61 -7.24 13.60
N ARG A 88 -1.84 -7.28 14.92
CA ARG A 88 -2.75 -8.27 15.53
C ARG A 88 -4.18 -8.19 14.99
N ASN A 89 -4.60 -7.02 14.51
CA ASN A 89 -5.93 -6.78 13.96
C ASN A 89 -6.02 -7.15 12.47
N ALA A 90 -4.92 -7.59 11.82
CA ALA A 90 -4.92 -7.92 10.40
C ALA A 90 -6.08 -8.84 9.97
N PRO A 91 -6.46 -9.91 10.72
CA PRO A 91 -7.61 -10.73 10.35
C PRO A 91 -8.92 -9.94 10.28
N ALA A 92 -9.21 -9.11 11.30
CA ALA A 92 -10.42 -8.28 11.34
C ALA A 92 -10.45 -7.23 10.23
N ILE A 93 -9.30 -6.66 9.87
CA ILE A 93 -9.18 -5.70 8.76
C ILE A 93 -9.48 -6.38 7.42
N LEU A 94 -8.91 -7.57 7.21
CA LEU A 94 -9.14 -8.34 5.99
C LEU A 94 -10.59 -8.84 5.88
N GLU A 95 -11.20 -9.26 6.98
CA GLU A 95 -12.62 -9.64 7.04
C GLU A 95 -13.53 -8.48 6.67
N ALA A 96 -13.27 -7.28 7.24
CA ALA A 96 -14.03 -6.08 6.93
C ALA A 96 -13.95 -5.73 5.43
N LEU A 97 -12.75 -5.80 4.86
CA LEU A 97 -12.53 -5.53 3.44
C LEU A 97 -13.15 -6.60 2.55
N ALA A 98 -13.04 -7.89 2.90
CA ALA A 98 -13.69 -8.98 2.15
C ALA A 98 -15.21 -8.78 2.11
N CYS A 99 -15.82 -8.41 3.23
CA CYS A 99 -17.25 -8.13 3.31
C CYS A 99 -17.63 -6.92 2.44
N ALA A 100 -16.85 -5.83 2.50
CA ALA A 100 -17.08 -4.65 1.67
C ALA A 100 -16.98 -4.97 0.16
N LEU A 101 -15.98 -5.79 -0.24
CA LEU A 101 -15.81 -6.21 -1.62
C LEU A 101 -16.95 -7.10 -2.13
N GLY A 102 -17.63 -7.85 -1.25
CA GLY A 102 -18.85 -8.60 -1.60
C GLY A 102 -20.00 -7.73 -2.12
N THR A 103 -19.92 -6.41 -1.94
CA THR A 103 -20.92 -5.44 -2.44
C THR A 103 -20.41 -4.60 -3.62
N ALA A 104 -19.15 -4.76 -4.01
CA ALA A 104 -18.51 -3.99 -5.07
C ALA A 104 -18.74 -4.61 -6.47
N ASP A 105 -18.47 -3.84 -7.52
CA ASP A 105 -18.48 -4.38 -8.88
C ASP A 105 -17.31 -5.36 -9.11
N SER A 106 -17.49 -6.28 -10.07
CA SER A 106 -16.51 -7.34 -10.35
C SER A 106 -15.12 -6.82 -10.74
N GLY A 107 -15.03 -5.63 -11.35
CA GLY A 107 -13.78 -4.98 -11.69
C GLY A 107 -13.02 -4.53 -10.44
N SER A 108 -13.72 -3.86 -9.52
CA SER A 108 -13.16 -3.48 -8.22
C SER A 108 -12.72 -4.70 -7.40
N VAL A 109 -13.54 -5.76 -7.35
CA VAL A 109 -13.20 -7.00 -6.65
C VAL A 109 -11.91 -7.60 -7.20
N ALA A 110 -11.80 -7.76 -8.51
CA ALA A 110 -10.59 -8.30 -9.14
C ALA A 110 -9.36 -7.44 -8.85
N TYR A 111 -9.47 -6.12 -9.01
CA TYR A 111 -8.37 -5.18 -8.82
C TYR A 111 -7.83 -5.18 -7.39
N TYR A 112 -8.69 -5.02 -6.38
CA TYR A 112 -8.25 -4.97 -4.99
C TYR A 112 -7.77 -6.32 -4.47
N SER A 113 -8.37 -7.42 -4.95
CA SER A 113 -7.93 -8.77 -4.59
C SER A 113 -6.52 -9.08 -5.11
N GLU A 114 -6.23 -8.70 -6.35
CA GLU A 114 -4.88 -8.84 -6.93
C GLU A 114 -3.88 -7.94 -6.19
N LEU A 115 -4.26 -6.69 -5.92
CA LEU A 115 -3.41 -5.75 -5.20
C LEU A 115 -3.03 -6.26 -3.80
N LEU A 116 -3.98 -6.88 -3.07
CA LEU A 116 -3.70 -7.51 -1.78
C LEU A 116 -2.86 -8.77 -1.90
N GLU A 117 -3.14 -9.62 -2.88
CA GLU A 117 -2.38 -10.86 -3.11
C GLU A 117 -0.89 -10.57 -3.35
N ILE A 118 -0.58 -9.49 -4.07
CA ILE A 118 0.80 -9.04 -4.29
C ILE A 118 1.33 -8.27 -3.07
N GLY A 119 0.56 -7.32 -2.56
CA GLY A 119 1.02 -6.34 -1.59
C GLY A 119 1.17 -6.87 -0.15
N LEU A 120 0.44 -7.93 0.22
CA LEU A 120 0.62 -8.58 1.53
C LEU A 120 1.93 -9.38 1.61
N GLY A 121 2.59 -9.66 0.48
CA GLY A 121 3.91 -10.30 0.43
C GLY A 121 3.94 -11.66 1.15
N ASP A 122 4.96 -11.89 1.98
CA ASP A 122 5.12 -13.14 2.74
C ASP A 122 4.61 -13.00 4.20
N THR A 123 3.50 -12.29 4.40
CA THR A 123 2.88 -12.14 5.73
C THR A 123 1.82 -13.21 5.98
N PRO A 124 1.57 -13.61 7.25
CA PRO A 124 0.45 -14.50 7.58
C PRO A 124 -0.92 -13.95 7.14
N ALA A 125 -1.05 -12.62 7.04
CA ALA A 125 -2.23 -11.95 6.52
C ALA A 125 -2.57 -12.36 5.08
N ARG A 126 -1.58 -12.69 4.23
CA ARG A 126 -1.84 -13.18 2.88
C ARG A 126 -2.56 -14.53 2.89
N ASP A 127 -2.19 -15.44 3.79
CA ASP A 127 -2.87 -16.72 3.91
C ASP A 127 -4.30 -16.56 4.44
N THR A 128 -4.51 -15.62 5.37
CA THR A 128 -5.86 -15.23 5.80
C THR A 128 -6.68 -14.68 4.64
N TRP A 129 -6.09 -13.78 3.84
CA TRP A 129 -6.74 -13.20 2.66
C TRP A 129 -7.17 -14.26 1.64
N ARG A 130 -6.26 -15.18 1.30
CA ARG A 130 -6.56 -16.30 0.39
C ARG A 130 -7.71 -17.17 0.89
N LYS A 131 -7.75 -17.46 2.21
CA LYS A 131 -8.86 -18.20 2.81
C LYS A 131 -10.19 -17.45 2.65
N LEU A 132 -10.23 -16.16 2.94
CA LEU A 132 -11.43 -15.34 2.78
C LEU A 132 -11.92 -15.32 1.33
N MET A 133 -11.02 -15.17 0.35
CA MET A 133 -11.38 -15.20 -1.07
C MET A 133 -11.81 -16.58 -1.57
N SER A 134 -11.31 -17.67 -0.96
CA SER A 134 -11.73 -19.04 -1.30
C SER A 134 -13.11 -19.42 -0.73
N VAL A 135 -13.51 -18.82 0.39
CA VAL A 135 -14.79 -19.09 1.06
C VAL A 135 -15.92 -18.24 0.47
N GLY A 136 -15.58 -17.07 -0.10
CA GLY A 136 -16.49 -16.14 -0.77
C GLY A 136 -16.59 -16.30 -2.28
N THR A 137 -16.73 -17.53 -2.81
CA THR A 137 -17.31 -17.71 -4.16
C THR A 137 -18.75 -17.22 -4.12
N TYR A 138 -18.94 -15.93 -4.40
CA TYR A 138 -20.23 -15.27 -4.65
C TYR A 138 -20.63 -15.45 -6.12
#